data_AF-A0A6G7WGD4-F1
#
_entry.id   AF-A0A6G7WGD4-F1
#
_cell.length_a   1.000
_cell.length_b   1.000
_cell.length_c   1.000
_cell.angle_alpha   90.00
_cell.angle_beta   90.00
_cell.angle_gamma   90.00
#
_symmetry.space_group_name_H-M   'P 1'
#
loop_
_entity.id
_entity.type
_entity.pdbx_description
1 polymer ?
#
loop_
_entity_poly.entity_id
_entity_poly.type
_entity_poly.pdbx_seq_one_letter_code
_entity_poly.pdbx_strand_id
1 'polypeptide(L)'
;MHGKGDPNAENGEYAEAITLSYAIAYTIRMSHKNGGAIPGYFEYVVLPLEGLWWLADGSADMNYTAKDRLAWVSLIRLSDFVTQEVFEWAKETVAQKKKRAVSKAEMLVLTERLTAQILHRGPYDDEPATVEVLHTYLETTDYELDLSAIRHPIKKRGNRL
;
A
#
# COMPACT_ATOMS: atom_id res chain seq x y z
N MET A 1 -2.72 5.69 -2.95
CA MET A 1 -2.80 7.07 -2.41
C MET A 1 -1.51 7.43 -1.73
N HIS A 2 -0.96 8.62 -2.00
CA HIS A 2 0.28 9.11 -1.40
C HIS A 2 0.00 10.06 -0.24
N GLY A 3 0.88 10.08 0.76
CA GLY A 3 0.81 11.04 1.85
C GLY A 3 2.04 11.01 2.76
N LYS A 4 1.98 11.79 3.83
CA LYS A 4 3.03 11.90 4.84
C LYS A 4 2.46 12.23 6.22
N GLY A 5 3.27 12.10 7.26
CA GLY A 5 2.93 12.38 8.65
C GLY A 5 2.51 11.15 9.44
N ASP A 6 2.19 11.39 10.71
CA ASP A 6 1.85 10.33 11.67
C ASP A 6 0.57 9.59 11.25
N PRO A 7 0.64 8.27 10.95
CA PRO A 7 -0.53 7.49 10.57
C PRO A 7 -1.55 7.34 11.70
N ASN A 8 -1.19 7.65 12.95
CA ASN A 8 -2.07 7.59 14.12
C ASN A 8 -2.81 8.91 14.39
N ALA A 9 -2.51 9.97 13.63
CA ALA A 9 -3.18 11.26 13.80
C ALA A 9 -4.68 11.13 13.52
N GLU A 10 -5.50 11.50 14.51
CA GLU A 10 -6.96 11.54 14.36
C GLU A 10 -7.33 12.56 13.28
N ASN A 11 -8.04 12.12 12.24
CA ASN A 11 -8.32 12.90 11.02
C ASN A 11 -7.07 13.30 10.20
N GLY A 12 -5.97 12.56 10.35
CA GLY A 12 -4.79 12.74 9.50
C GLY A 12 -5.01 12.25 8.07
N GLU A 13 -4.08 12.62 7.17
CA GLU A 13 -4.14 12.24 5.75
C GLU A 13 -4.22 10.72 5.55
N TYR A 14 -3.62 9.92 6.45
CA TYR A 14 -3.64 8.47 6.37
C TYR A 14 -5.03 7.88 6.64
N ALA A 15 -5.75 8.39 7.64
CA ALA A 15 -7.12 7.98 7.95
C ALA A 15 -8.07 8.30 6.78
N GLU A 16 -7.88 9.45 6.13
CA GLU A 16 -8.61 9.81 4.92
C GLU A 16 -8.29 8.87 3.75
N ALA A 17 -7.02 8.55 3.55
CA ALA A 17 -6.59 7.62 2.51
C ALA A 17 -7.20 6.23 2.70
N ILE A 18 -7.18 5.67 3.92
CA ILE A 18 -7.83 4.39 4.21
C ILE A 18 -9.32 4.45 3.87
N THR A 19 -9.99 5.48 4.37
CA THR A 19 -11.43 5.65 4.18
C THR A 19 -11.81 5.71 2.70
N LEU A 20 -11.05 6.46 1.90
CA LEU A 20 -11.30 6.61 0.47
C LEU A 20 -10.95 5.34 -0.31
N SER A 21 -9.83 4.67 0.01
CA SER A 21 -9.42 3.40 -0.61
C SER A 21 -10.51 2.34 -0.47
N TYR A 22 -11.03 2.16 0.75
CA TYR A 22 -12.11 1.21 0.99
C TYR A 22 -13.42 1.63 0.32
N ALA A 23 -13.76 2.93 0.32
CA ALA A 23 -14.97 3.40 -0.35
C ALA A 23 -14.97 3.03 -1.86
N ILE A 24 -13.83 3.19 -2.53
CA ILE A 24 -13.66 2.81 -3.94
C ILE A 24 -13.70 1.30 -4.11
N ALA A 25 -12.91 0.55 -3.33
CA ALA A 25 -12.85 -0.91 -3.43
C ALA A 25 -14.22 -1.57 -3.20
N TYR A 26 -14.99 -1.10 -2.21
CA TYR A 26 -16.34 -1.59 -1.96
C TYR A 26 -17.35 -1.15 -3.02
N THR A 27 -17.17 0.02 -3.64
CA THR A 27 -18.03 0.45 -4.76
C THR A 27 -17.89 -0.52 -5.95
N ILE A 28 -16.66 -0.93 -6.27
CA ILE A 28 -16.38 -1.93 -7.31
C ILE A 28 -16.95 -3.30 -6.90
N ARG A 29 -16.67 -3.74 -5.67
CA ARG A 29 -17.17 -5.03 -5.14
C ARG A 29 -18.70 -5.11 -5.22
N MET A 30 -19.40 -4.02 -4.93
CA MET A 30 -20.86 -3.97 -4.86
C MET A 30 -21.54 -3.60 -6.19
N SER A 31 -20.78 -3.50 -7.29
CA SER A 31 -21.29 -3.15 -8.63
C SER A 31 -22.41 -4.09 -9.09
N HIS A 32 -22.28 -5.40 -8.81
CA HIS A 32 -23.28 -6.42 -9.16
C HIS A 32 -24.67 -6.16 -8.56
N LYS A 33 -24.76 -5.42 -7.44
CA LYS A 33 -26.06 -5.06 -6.81
C LYS A 33 -26.69 -3.80 -7.40
N ASN A 34 -25.92 -3.00 -8.12
CA ASN A 34 -26.35 -1.70 -8.65
C ASN A 34 -26.63 -1.74 -10.17
N GLY A 35 -26.85 -2.93 -10.73
CA GLY A 35 -27.21 -3.12 -12.14
C GLY A 35 -26.07 -2.91 -13.14
N GLY A 36 -24.85 -2.64 -12.68
CA GLY A 36 -23.67 -2.50 -13.53
C GLY A 36 -22.94 -3.83 -13.67
N ALA A 37 -23.04 -4.47 -14.83
CA ALA A 37 -22.22 -5.62 -15.15
C ALA A 37 -20.81 -5.16 -15.54
N ILE A 38 -19.84 -5.34 -14.66
CA ILE A 38 -18.42 -5.19 -15.00
C ILE A 38 -17.98 -6.46 -15.75
N PRO A 39 -17.46 -6.36 -16.99
CA PRO A 39 -16.96 -7.53 -17.71
C PRO A 39 -15.89 -8.29 -16.91
N GLY A 40 -16.03 -9.61 -16.81
CA GLY A 40 -15.09 -10.46 -16.07
C GLY A 40 -15.22 -10.41 -14.54
N TYR A 41 -16.22 -9.71 -14.01
CA TYR A 41 -16.48 -9.68 -12.56
C TYR A 41 -16.82 -11.06 -12.01
N PHE A 42 -16.28 -11.34 -10.83
CA PHE A 42 -16.66 -12.44 -9.95
C PHE A 42 -16.83 -11.91 -8.52
N GLU A 43 -17.59 -12.60 -7.68
CA GLU A 43 -17.74 -12.18 -6.28
C GLU A 43 -16.45 -12.48 -5.50
N TYR A 44 -15.94 -11.47 -4.79
CA TYR A 44 -14.69 -11.55 -4.04
C TYR A 44 -14.77 -10.77 -2.72
N VAL A 45 -13.81 -11.06 -1.84
CA VAL A 45 -13.57 -10.31 -0.60
C VAL A 45 -12.58 -9.19 -0.90
N VAL A 46 -12.85 -7.98 -0.41
CA VAL A 46 -11.90 -6.86 -0.52
C VAL A 46 -10.60 -7.26 0.18
N LEU A 47 -9.49 -7.19 -0.55
CA LEU A 47 -8.18 -7.58 -0.05
C LEU A 47 -7.72 -6.64 1.08
N PRO A 48 -6.83 -7.12 1.97
CA PRO A 48 -6.28 -6.30 3.06
C PRO A 48 -5.64 -5.00 2.54
N LEU A 49 -5.63 -4.01 3.42
CA LEU A 49 -4.88 -2.77 3.19
C LEU A 49 -3.38 -3.08 3.22
N GLU A 50 -2.65 -2.51 2.27
CA GLU A 50 -1.19 -2.53 2.23
C GLU A 50 -0.66 -1.09 2.34
N GLY A 51 0.56 -0.97 2.90
CA GLY A 51 1.23 0.31 3.08
C GLY A 51 2.70 0.19 2.72
N LEU A 52 3.18 1.07 1.84
CA LEU A 52 4.60 1.30 1.62
C LEU A 52 5.04 2.48 2.49
N TRP A 53 6.17 2.37 3.17
CA TRP A 53 6.61 3.34 4.19
C TRP A 53 8.10 3.67 4.02
N TRP A 54 8.43 4.95 4.19
CA TRP A 54 9.82 5.44 4.23
C TRP A 54 9.90 6.74 5.04
N LEU A 55 11.11 7.15 5.41
CA LEU A 55 11.33 8.47 6.00
C LEU A 55 11.44 9.53 4.90
N ALA A 56 10.72 10.63 5.05
CA ALA A 56 10.66 11.70 4.05
C ALA A 56 12.02 12.38 3.79
N ASP A 57 12.98 12.24 4.70
CA ASP A 57 14.35 12.75 4.56
C ASP A 57 15.28 11.81 3.77
N GLY A 58 14.80 10.65 3.33
CA GLY A 58 15.58 9.68 2.56
C GLY A 58 16.53 8.83 3.38
N SER A 59 16.40 8.83 4.72
CA SER A 59 17.15 7.92 5.58
C SER A 59 16.88 6.46 5.23
N ALA A 60 17.94 5.66 5.12
CA ALA A 60 17.83 4.23 4.81
C ALA A 60 17.21 3.44 5.97
N ASP A 61 17.56 3.79 7.21
CA ASP A 61 17.07 3.10 8.39
C ASP A 61 15.76 3.72 8.88
N MET A 62 14.74 2.89 9.05
CA MET A 62 13.46 3.34 9.62
C MET A 62 13.63 3.73 11.08
N ASN A 63 13.25 4.97 11.40
CA ASN A 63 13.07 5.41 12.78
C ASN A 63 11.58 5.34 13.16
N TYR A 64 11.19 4.24 13.80
CA TYR A 64 9.81 3.94 14.22
C TYR A 64 9.23 4.95 15.23
N THR A 65 10.07 5.78 15.86
CA THR A 65 9.64 6.83 16.79
C THR A 65 9.33 8.16 16.10
N ALA A 66 9.89 8.41 14.91
CA ALA A 66 9.70 9.64 14.13
C ALA A 66 8.48 9.56 13.21
N LYS A 67 7.30 9.26 13.79
CA LYS A 67 6.05 8.99 13.05
C LYS A 67 5.61 10.20 12.20
N ASP A 68 5.94 11.41 12.64
CA ASP A 68 5.69 12.67 11.92
C ASP A 68 6.48 12.82 10.61
N ARG A 69 7.58 12.09 10.46
CA ARG A 69 8.47 12.13 9.28
C ARG A 69 8.20 11.02 8.28
N LEU A 70 7.20 10.18 8.53
CA LEU A 70 6.84 9.10 7.63
C LEU A 70 6.25 9.67 6.34
N ALA A 71 6.65 9.09 5.22
CA ALA A 71 5.99 9.20 3.94
C ALA A 71 5.49 7.80 3.54
N TRP A 72 4.35 7.76 2.87
CA TRP A 72 3.69 6.50 2.62
C TRP A 72 2.88 6.46 1.32
N VAL A 73 2.66 5.22 0.85
CA VAL A 73 1.63 4.89 -0.14
C VAL A 73 0.67 3.89 0.48
N SER A 74 -0.60 4.24 0.58
CA SER A 74 -1.69 3.35 0.96
C SER A 74 -2.28 2.68 -0.30
N LEU A 75 -2.38 1.35 -0.25
CA LEU A 75 -2.74 0.49 -1.37
C LEU A 75 -3.85 -0.50 -0.95
N ILE A 76 -4.75 -0.80 -1.88
CA ILE A 76 -5.64 -1.97 -1.82
C ILE A 76 -5.55 -2.62 -3.19
N ARG A 77 -5.20 -3.91 -3.23
CA ARG A 77 -5.14 -4.63 -4.50
C ARG A 77 -6.53 -4.75 -5.12
N LEU A 78 -6.62 -4.39 -6.39
CA LEU A 78 -7.81 -4.56 -7.21
C LEU A 78 -7.70 -5.88 -8.00
N SER A 79 -8.84 -6.45 -8.36
CA SER A 79 -8.88 -7.66 -9.19
C SER A 79 -8.53 -7.34 -10.65
N ASP A 80 -8.04 -8.32 -11.39
CA ASP A 80 -7.53 -8.12 -12.75
C ASP A 80 -8.58 -7.62 -13.77
N PHE A 81 -9.87 -7.84 -13.49
CA PHE A 81 -10.97 -7.30 -14.32
C PHE A 81 -11.18 -5.79 -14.15
N VAL A 82 -10.55 -5.16 -13.15
CA VAL A 82 -10.71 -3.73 -12.88
C VAL A 82 -9.83 -2.94 -13.83
N THR A 83 -10.46 -2.37 -14.86
CA THR A 83 -9.80 -1.46 -15.81
C THR A 83 -9.78 -0.02 -15.28
N GLN A 84 -9.06 0.87 -15.98
CA GLN A 84 -9.02 2.29 -15.64
C GLN A 84 -10.43 2.90 -15.68
N GLU A 85 -11.27 2.48 -16.63
CA GLU A 85 -12.65 2.95 -16.78
C GLU A 85 -13.51 2.52 -15.58
N VAL A 86 -13.37 1.28 -15.11
CA VAL A 86 -14.06 0.79 -13.90
C VAL A 86 -13.61 1.58 -12.67
N PHE A 87 -12.32 1.85 -12.56
CA PHE A 87 -11.77 2.63 -11.45
C PHE A 87 -12.28 4.07 -11.44
N GLU A 88 -12.28 4.76 -12.58
CA GLU A 88 -12.80 6.14 -12.67
C GLU A 88 -14.31 6.19 -12.41
N TRP A 89 -15.09 5.24 -12.93
CA TRP A 89 -16.52 5.11 -12.59
C TRP A 89 -16.73 4.96 -11.07
N ALA A 90 -15.90 4.15 -10.40
CA ALA A 90 -16.00 3.95 -8.95
C ALA A 90 -15.63 5.24 -8.19
N LYS A 91 -14.60 5.97 -8.64
CA LYS A 91 -14.23 7.28 -8.09
C LYS A 91 -15.37 8.29 -8.20
N GLU A 92 -15.98 8.42 -9.37
CA GLU A 92 -17.12 9.32 -9.59
C GLU A 92 -18.31 8.94 -8.71
N THR A 93 -18.63 7.66 -8.62
CA THR A 93 -19.70 7.14 -7.76
C THR A 93 -19.47 7.49 -6.29
N VAL A 94 -18.22 7.35 -5.81
CA VAL A 94 -17.84 7.74 -4.44
C VAL A 94 -17.93 9.26 -4.26
N ALA A 95 -17.43 10.04 -5.22
CA ALA A 95 -17.48 11.50 -5.16
C ALA A 95 -18.93 12.02 -5.05
N GLN A 96 -19.85 11.47 -5.85
CA GLN A 96 -21.27 11.82 -5.79
C GLN A 96 -21.92 11.43 -4.46
N LYS A 97 -21.68 10.20 -3.97
CA LYS A 97 -22.29 9.71 -2.73
C LYS A 97 -21.74 10.37 -1.48
N LYS A 98 -20.44 10.62 -1.43
CA LYS A 98 -19.74 11.14 -0.24
C LYS A 98 -19.58 12.65 -0.25
N LYS A 99 -19.79 13.32 -1.39
CA LYS A 99 -19.59 14.77 -1.57
C LYS A 99 -18.21 15.22 -1.11
N ARG A 100 -17.18 14.45 -1.47
CA ARG A 100 -15.78 14.66 -1.07
C ARG A 100 -14.86 14.54 -2.28
N ALA A 101 -13.69 15.18 -2.19
CA ALA A 101 -12.66 15.06 -3.20
C ALA A 101 -12.10 13.63 -3.23
N VAL A 102 -11.96 13.08 -4.44
CA VAL A 102 -11.41 11.73 -4.69
C VAL A 102 -10.15 11.78 -5.55
N SER A 103 -9.62 12.98 -5.81
CA SER A 103 -8.50 13.22 -6.72
C SER A 103 -7.19 12.58 -6.29
N LYS A 104 -6.99 12.33 -4.98
CA LYS A 104 -5.82 11.62 -4.46
C LYS A 104 -5.81 10.13 -4.81
N ALA A 105 -6.95 9.55 -5.18
CA ALA A 105 -7.05 8.13 -5.51
C ALA A 105 -6.56 7.86 -6.94
N GLU A 106 -5.57 6.98 -7.03
CA GLU A 106 -4.89 6.60 -8.27
C GLU A 106 -4.88 5.09 -8.41
N MET A 107 -4.99 4.61 -9.66
CA MET A 107 -4.76 3.22 -10.01
C MET A 107 -3.35 3.11 -10.59
N LEU A 108 -2.59 2.13 -10.12
CA LEU A 108 -1.23 1.87 -10.58
C LEU A 108 -1.00 0.38 -10.71
N VAL A 109 -0.07 0.01 -11.58
CA VAL A 109 0.47 -1.35 -11.65
C VAL A 109 1.78 -1.37 -10.89
N LEU A 110 1.84 -2.18 -9.83
CA LEU A 110 3.05 -2.42 -9.06
C LEU A 110 3.58 -3.80 -9.38
N THR A 111 4.78 -3.87 -9.96
CA THR A 111 5.51 -5.13 -10.12
C THR A 111 6.49 -5.27 -8.96
N GLU A 112 6.07 -6.05 -7.96
CA GLU A 112 6.97 -6.44 -6.87
C GLU A 112 8.08 -7.35 -7.43
N ARG A 113 9.31 -7.13 -6.98
CA ARG A 113 10.48 -7.93 -7.38
C ARG A 113 10.75 -9.02 -6.35
N LEU A 114 11.98 -9.53 -6.34
CA LEU A 114 12.41 -10.43 -5.28
C LEU A 114 12.35 -9.67 -3.94
N THR A 115 11.61 -10.24 -2.99
CA THR A 115 11.41 -9.69 -1.66
C THR A 115 11.59 -10.78 -0.62
N ALA A 116 11.86 -10.36 0.62
CA ALA A 116 11.82 -11.22 1.78
C ALA A 116 10.68 -10.72 2.65
N GLN A 117 9.88 -11.65 3.18
CA GLN A 117 8.67 -11.35 3.93
C GLN A 117 8.62 -12.21 5.18
N ILE A 118 8.11 -11.64 6.26
CA ILE A 118 7.95 -12.32 7.55
C ILE A 118 6.64 -11.86 8.19
N LEU A 119 5.95 -12.79 8.85
CA LEU A 119 4.74 -12.48 9.61
C LEU A 119 5.14 -11.92 10.98
N HIS A 120 4.87 -10.63 11.20
CA HIS A 120 4.93 -10.04 12.54
C HIS A 120 3.69 -10.42 13.36
N ARG A 121 3.88 -10.68 14.66
CA ARG A 121 2.80 -10.98 15.61
C ARG A 121 3.03 -10.17 16.87
N GLY A 122 2.26 -9.10 17.04
CA GLY A 122 2.38 -8.21 18.19
C GLY A 122 1.97 -6.78 17.84
N PRO A 123 2.19 -5.83 18.77
CA PRO A 123 2.11 -4.41 18.51
C PRO A 123 3.13 -3.94 17.49
N TYR A 124 2.78 -2.91 16.70
CA TYR A 124 3.68 -2.29 15.71
C TYR A 124 5.03 -1.82 16.29
N ASP A 125 5.05 -1.37 17.55
CA ASP A 125 6.27 -0.91 18.19
C ASP A 125 7.29 -2.07 18.42
N ASP A 126 6.86 -3.33 18.33
CA ASP A 126 7.71 -4.54 18.42
C ASP A 126 8.21 -5.04 17.05
N GLU A 127 7.77 -4.41 15.94
CA GLU A 127 8.24 -4.75 14.58
C GLU A 127 9.76 -4.74 14.40
N PRO A 128 10.55 -3.84 15.02
CA PRO A 128 12.01 -3.82 14.85
C PRO A 128 12.67 -5.17 15.16
N ALA A 129 12.16 -5.90 16.16
CA ALA A 129 12.68 -7.23 16.49
C ALA A 129 12.38 -8.27 15.39
N THR A 130 11.25 -8.15 14.70
CA THR A 130 10.89 -9.02 13.57
C THR A 130 11.68 -8.68 12.31
N VAL A 131 11.92 -7.39 12.07
CA VAL A 131 12.75 -6.92 10.96
C VAL A 131 14.19 -7.41 11.11
N GLU A 132 14.73 -7.42 12.32
CA GLU A 132 16.09 -7.92 12.58
C GLU A 132 16.24 -9.42 12.26
N VAL A 133 15.20 -10.23 12.49
CA VAL A 133 15.19 -11.64 12.07
C VAL A 133 15.29 -11.75 10.54
N LEU A 134 14.62 -10.87 9.80
CA LEU A 134 14.69 -10.82 8.34
C LEU A 134 16.09 -10.40 7.87
N HIS A 135 16.71 -9.42 8.53
CA HIS A 135 18.08 -8.99 8.25
C HIS A 135 19.08 -10.14 8.45
N THR A 136 19.01 -10.81 9.61
CA THR A 136 19.85 -11.97 9.92
C THR A 136 19.65 -13.09 8.88
N TYR A 137 18.42 -13.34 8.45
CA TYR A 137 18.16 -14.31 7.39
C TYR A 137 18.86 -13.93 6.08
N LEU A 138 18.81 -12.66 5.67
CA LEU A 138 19.45 -12.20 4.43
C LEU A 138 20.97 -12.38 4.45
N GLU A 139 21.63 -12.29 5.62
CA GLU A 139 23.07 -12.57 5.76
C GLU A 139 23.43 -13.99 5.29
N THR A 140 22.53 -14.95 5.50
CA THR A 140 22.69 -16.36 5.09
C THR A 140 22.48 -16.60 3.58
N THR A 141 22.11 -15.56 2.84
CA THR A 141 21.81 -15.63 1.40
C THR A 141 22.82 -14.84 0.56
N ASP A 142 22.80 -15.03 -0.76
CA ASP A 142 23.56 -14.21 -1.72
C ASP A 142 22.92 -12.85 -2.01
N TYR A 143 21.92 -12.47 -1.21
CA TYR A 143 21.13 -11.26 -1.40
C TYR A 143 21.47 -10.20 -0.34
N GLU A 144 21.21 -8.95 -0.70
CA GLU A 144 21.33 -7.80 0.19
C GLU A 144 20.11 -6.89 0.05
N LEU A 145 19.82 -6.17 1.11
CA LEU A 145 18.77 -5.15 1.10
C LEU A 145 19.10 -4.08 0.07
N ASP A 146 18.10 -3.74 -0.72
CA ASP A 146 18.17 -2.59 -1.60
C ASP A 146 17.12 -1.56 -1.17
N LEU A 147 17.57 -0.63 -0.33
CA LEU A 147 16.75 0.49 0.14
C LEU A 147 17.01 1.75 -0.69
N SER A 148 17.87 1.65 -1.72
CA SER A 148 18.32 2.78 -2.53
C SER A 148 17.31 3.20 -3.60
N ALA A 149 16.43 2.29 -3.99
CA ALA A 149 15.28 2.56 -4.82
C ALA A 149 14.02 2.34 -3.99
N ILE A 150 13.08 3.28 -4.07
CA ILE A 150 11.74 3.24 -3.46
C ILE A 150 10.94 1.95 -3.83
N ARG A 151 11.50 1.02 -4.62
CA ARG A 151 10.76 -0.03 -5.34
C ARG A 151 11.48 -1.38 -5.51
N HIS A 152 12.63 -1.64 -4.90
CA HIS A 152 13.34 -2.91 -5.07
C HIS A 152 13.95 -3.40 -3.77
N PRO A 153 13.27 -4.19 -2.92
CA PRO A 153 13.77 -4.42 -1.57
C PRO A 153 15.00 -5.32 -1.50
N ILE A 154 15.35 -6.05 -2.57
CA ILE A 154 16.48 -6.99 -2.58
C ILE A 154 17.22 -6.99 -3.92
N LYS A 155 18.55 -7.01 -3.85
CA LYS A 155 19.44 -7.26 -5.00
C LYS A 155 20.48 -8.35 -4.69
N LYS A 156 21.07 -8.96 -5.73
CA LYS A 156 22.13 -9.97 -5.58
C LYS A 156 23.47 -9.27 -5.29
N ARG A 157 24.21 -9.76 -4.29
CA ARG A 157 25.54 -9.22 -3.94
C ARG A 157 26.47 -9.26 -5.17
N GLY A 158 27.14 -8.14 -5.44
CA GLY A 158 28.14 -8.02 -6.52
C GLY A 158 27.61 -7.59 -7.89
N ASN A 159 26.31 -7.42 -8.08
CA ASN A 159 25.76 -6.81 -9.30
C ASN A 159 25.61 -5.31 -9.10
N ARG A 160 26.51 -4.50 -9.68
CA ARG A 160 26.24 -3.07 -9.89
C ARG A 160 25.33 -2.95 -11.11
N LEU A 161 24.21 -2.24 -10.96
CA LEU A 161 23.46 -1.69 -12.09
C LEU A 161 24.32 -0.64 -12.81
#